data_AF-A0AAD1M4D5-F1
#
_entry.id   AF-A0AAD1M4D5-F1
#
_cell.length_a   1.000
_cell.length_b   1.000
_cell.length_c   1.000
_cell.angle_alpha   90.00
_cell.angle_beta   90.00
_cell.angle_gamma   90.00
#
_symmetry.space_group_name_H-M   'P 1'
#
loop_
_entity.id
_entity.type
_entity.pdbx_description
1 polymer ?
#
loop_
_entity_poly.entity_id
_entity_poly.type
_entity_poly.pdbx_seq_one_letter_code
_entity_poly.pdbx_strand_id
1 'polypeptide(L)'
;MFAFQYNAHQLNVGSWGGFIPGWNSAEPQLWAVPIAFVFGAYTWAFFLAVRSGCRLLDYVRDKHPTWGPARAFGLVFVSNMLISGVSENVYLRLGAIANISPYEPLTLWDGTVHAWPVYNPVLFSLAWTTLTALRWYRDKDGLSFVERGLPLVGTQRRPATFVRFLAIFAFAEVTYILLYFVPFNIFAAMRTAPPNVFPSYFPVP
;
A
#
# COMPACT_ATOMS: atom_id res chain seq x y z
N MET A 1 -10.26 7.24 -11.89
CA MET A 1 -11.28 7.23 -10.83
C MET A 1 -10.56 7.47 -9.52
N PHE A 2 -11.04 8.39 -8.68
CA PHE A 2 -10.45 8.57 -7.34
C PHE A 2 -11.03 7.52 -6.40
N ALA A 3 -10.15 6.69 -5.85
CA ALA A 3 -10.50 5.65 -4.89
C ALA A 3 -10.69 6.20 -3.47
N PHE A 4 -9.84 7.17 -3.10
CA PHE A 4 -9.77 7.78 -1.77
C PHE A 4 -9.43 9.27 -1.88
N GLN A 5 -9.77 10.03 -0.85
CA GLN A 5 -9.47 11.45 -0.70
C GLN A 5 -8.84 11.73 0.66
N TYR A 6 -7.97 12.72 0.70
CA TYR A 6 -7.35 13.23 1.92
C TYR A 6 -8.02 14.51 2.39
N ASN A 7 -7.93 14.77 3.68
CA ASN A 7 -8.47 15.98 4.27
C ASN A 7 -7.68 17.22 3.81
N ALA A 8 -8.38 18.22 3.27
CA ALA A 8 -7.81 19.46 2.77
C ALA A 8 -7.06 20.28 3.84
N HIS A 9 -7.37 20.08 5.13
CA HIS A 9 -6.67 20.72 6.25
C HIS A 9 -5.26 20.16 6.52
N GLN A 10 -4.85 19.09 5.84
CA GLN A 10 -3.49 18.58 5.90
C GLN A 10 -2.51 19.48 5.12
N LEU A 11 -1.21 19.24 5.31
CA LEU A 11 -0.16 19.85 4.48
C LEU A 11 -0.18 19.20 3.08
N ASN A 12 -0.97 19.80 2.20
CA ASN A 12 -1.30 19.30 0.87
C ASN A 12 -0.61 20.11 -0.23
N VAL A 13 -0.32 19.45 -1.35
CA VAL A 13 -0.03 20.11 -2.64
C VAL A 13 -1.06 19.71 -3.68
N GLY A 14 -1.16 20.52 -4.73
CA GLY A 14 -2.05 20.22 -5.86
C GLY A 14 -1.65 18.93 -6.56
N SER A 15 -2.65 18.22 -7.06
CA SER A 15 -2.44 16.99 -7.82
C SER A 15 -1.95 17.28 -9.25
N TRP A 16 -1.06 16.41 -9.70
CA TRP A 16 -0.55 16.32 -11.06
C TRP A 16 -1.28 15.24 -11.88
N GLY A 17 -2.36 14.66 -11.34
CA GLY A 17 -3.08 13.54 -11.93
C GLY A 17 -3.64 13.84 -13.34
N GLY A 18 -3.99 15.10 -13.61
CA GLY A 18 -4.49 15.54 -14.92
C GLY A 18 -3.47 15.40 -16.06
N PHE A 19 -2.19 15.22 -15.75
CA PHE A 19 -1.13 15.00 -16.74
C PHE A 19 -0.87 13.50 -17.02
N ILE A 20 -1.55 12.60 -16.31
CA ILE A 20 -1.40 11.15 -16.49
C ILE A 20 -2.25 10.70 -17.68
N PRO A 21 -1.67 10.06 -18.71
CA PRO A 21 -2.45 9.50 -19.81
C PRO A 21 -3.53 8.53 -19.32
N GLY A 22 -4.77 8.70 -19.79
CA GLY A 22 -5.90 7.88 -19.33
C GLY A 22 -6.53 8.34 -18.02
N TRP A 23 -6.22 9.54 -17.53
CA TRP A 23 -6.92 10.13 -16.40
C TRP A 23 -8.39 10.41 -16.74
N ASN A 24 -9.30 9.96 -15.87
CA ASN A 24 -10.75 9.97 -16.13
C ASN A 24 -11.55 10.71 -15.06
N SER A 25 -10.90 11.40 -14.11
CA SER A 25 -11.65 12.20 -13.14
C SER A 25 -11.94 13.60 -13.68
N ALA A 26 -13.16 14.08 -13.49
CA ALA A 26 -13.42 15.51 -13.47
C ALA A 26 -12.51 16.15 -12.41
N GLU A 27 -11.96 17.32 -12.71
CA GLU A 27 -11.21 18.13 -11.74
C GLU A 27 -10.01 17.46 -11.03
N PRO A 28 -8.98 16.98 -11.77
CA PRO A 28 -7.77 16.40 -11.19
C PRO A 28 -7.07 17.27 -10.14
N GLN A 29 -7.22 18.60 -10.23
CA GLN A 29 -6.62 19.57 -9.33
C GLN A 29 -7.19 19.52 -7.90
N LEU A 30 -8.41 19.01 -7.72
CA LEU A 30 -9.06 18.90 -6.41
C LEU A 30 -8.49 17.76 -5.56
N TRP A 31 -7.71 16.85 -6.15
CA TRP A 31 -7.05 15.81 -5.39
C TRP A 31 -5.91 16.39 -4.56
N ALA A 32 -6.14 16.46 -3.25
CA ALA A 32 -5.17 16.91 -2.29
C ALA A 32 -4.09 15.84 -2.13
N VAL A 33 -2.82 16.19 -2.38
CA VAL A 33 -1.68 15.28 -2.17
C VAL A 33 -1.05 15.62 -0.82
N PRO A 34 -1.28 14.85 0.26
CA PRO A 34 -0.84 15.20 1.59
C PRO A 34 0.61 14.79 1.80
N ILE A 35 1.54 15.71 1.57
CA ILE A 35 2.97 15.43 1.68
C ILE A 35 3.31 14.87 3.07
N ALA A 36 2.81 15.50 4.14
CA ALA A 36 3.10 15.06 5.51
C ALA A 36 2.55 13.66 5.80
N PHE A 37 1.33 13.34 5.33
CA PHE A 37 0.74 12.02 5.50
C PHE A 37 1.46 10.97 4.65
N VAL A 38 1.84 11.29 3.41
CA VAL A 38 2.58 10.37 2.54
C VAL A 38 3.93 10.00 3.13
N PHE A 39 4.74 11.00 3.52
CA PHE A 39 6.05 10.74 4.14
C PHE A 39 5.94 10.09 5.52
N GLY A 40 4.95 10.49 6.32
CA GLY A 40 4.72 9.92 7.64
C GLY A 40 4.19 8.49 7.54
N ALA A 41 2.97 8.33 7.03
CA ALA A 41 2.26 7.06 7.03
C ALA A 41 2.87 6.07 6.02
N TYR A 42 3.06 6.42 4.75
CA TYR A 42 3.47 5.41 3.77
C TYR A 42 4.94 5.00 3.89
N THR A 43 5.87 5.93 4.10
CA THR A 43 7.29 5.57 4.26
C THR A 43 7.51 4.69 5.49
N TRP A 44 6.93 5.07 6.64
CA TRP A 44 7.14 4.33 7.87
C TRP A 44 6.26 3.09 7.97
N ALA A 45 5.01 3.09 7.51
CA ALA A 45 4.16 1.89 7.57
C ALA A 45 4.74 0.76 6.73
N PHE A 46 5.18 1.02 5.50
CA PHE A 46 5.80 -0.01 4.66
C PHE A 46 7.10 -0.54 5.29
N PHE A 47 7.95 0.36 5.78
CA PHE A 47 9.19 -0.03 6.46
C PHE A 47 8.90 -0.90 7.70
N LEU A 48 7.98 -0.47 8.55
CA LEU A 48 7.63 -1.17 9.79
C LEU A 48 6.93 -2.50 9.50
N ALA A 49 6.01 -2.57 8.54
CA ALA A 49 5.36 -3.81 8.13
C ALA A 49 6.37 -4.84 7.65
N VAL A 50 7.30 -4.45 6.77
CA VAL A 50 8.35 -5.34 6.25
C VAL A 50 9.31 -5.77 7.37
N ARG A 51 9.74 -4.85 8.24
CA ARG A 51 10.69 -5.17 9.32
C ARG A 51 10.06 -6.04 10.41
N SER A 52 8.82 -5.76 10.78
CA SER A 52 8.07 -6.58 11.75
C SER A 52 7.74 -7.95 11.18
N GLY A 53 7.32 -8.03 9.91
CA GLY A 53 7.11 -9.28 9.19
C GLY A 53 8.37 -10.16 9.17
N CYS A 54 9.55 -9.60 8.85
CA CYS A 54 10.80 -10.36 8.93
C CYS A 54 11.10 -10.87 10.35
N ARG A 55 10.90 -10.03 11.38
CA ARG A 55 11.10 -10.46 12.78
C ARG A 55 10.13 -11.58 13.18
N LEU A 56 8.90 -11.53 12.68
CA LEU A 56 7.90 -12.56 12.93
C LEU A 56 8.28 -13.87 12.25
N LEU A 57 8.79 -13.83 11.02
CA LEU A 57 9.32 -15.02 10.34
C LEU A 57 10.54 -15.60 11.06
N ASP A 58 11.46 -14.75 11.53
CA ASP A 58 12.61 -15.19 12.34
C ASP A 58 12.13 -15.86 13.64
N TYR A 59 11.17 -15.24 14.34
CA TYR A 59 10.54 -15.83 15.53
C TYR A 59 9.89 -17.19 15.24
N VAL A 60 9.13 -17.31 14.15
CA VAL A 60 8.49 -18.58 13.76
C VAL A 60 9.53 -19.63 13.41
N ARG A 61 10.59 -19.28 12.68
CA ARG A 61 11.69 -20.20 12.37
C ARG A 61 12.33 -20.75 13.65
N ASP A 62 12.53 -19.89 14.64
CA ASP A 62 13.27 -20.25 15.86
C ASP A 62 12.39 -20.98 16.90
N LYS A 63 11.10 -20.62 17.01
CA LYS A 63 10.17 -21.17 18.01
C LYS A 63 9.23 -22.26 17.47
N HIS A 64 8.99 -22.26 16.17
CA HIS A 64 8.09 -23.20 15.50
C HIS A 64 8.72 -23.76 14.21
N PRO A 65 9.88 -24.45 14.29
CA PRO A 65 10.65 -24.91 13.12
C PRO A 65 9.90 -25.94 12.26
N THR A 66 8.86 -26.59 12.80
CA THR A 66 8.00 -27.52 12.05
C THR A 66 7.00 -26.81 11.15
N TRP A 67 6.86 -25.49 11.25
CA TRP A 67 5.95 -24.73 10.39
C TRP A 67 6.55 -24.57 9.00
N GLY A 68 5.82 -25.04 7.99
CA GLY A 68 6.14 -24.75 6.60
C GLY A 68 5.97 -23.26 6.25
N PRO A 69 6.55 -22.81 5.13
CA PRO A 69 6.54 -21.40 4.72
C PRO A 69 5.13 -20.83 4.58
N ALA A 70 4.15 -21.61 4.10
CA ALA A 70 2.77 -21.16 3.95
C ALA A 70 2.15 -20.71 5.29
N ARG A 71 2.40 -21.44 6.40
CA ARG A 71 1.89 -21.06 7.73
C ARG A 71 2.60 -19.82 8.26
N ALA A 72 3.92 -19.75 8.09
CA ALA A 72 4.72 -18.61 8.54
C ALA A 72 4.32 -17.31 7.83
N PHE A 73 4.21 -17.34 6.49
CA PHE A 73 3.76 -16.20 5.71
C PHE A 73 2.27 -15.89 5.89
N GLY A 74 1.44 -16.91 6.14
CA GLY A 74 0.04 -16.71 6.53
C GLY A 74 -0.08 -15.90 7.83
N LEU A 75 0.78 -16.16 8.82
CA LEU A 75 0.81 -15.38 10.06
C LEU A 75 1.24 -13.93 9.81
N VAL A 76 2.26 -13.70 8.97
CA VAL A 76 2.66 -12.34 8.55
C VAL A 76 1.52 -11.61 7.85
N PHE A 77 0.84 -12.30 6.93
CA PHE A 77 -0.28 -11.74 6.20
C PHE A 77 -1.42 -11.31 7.12
N VAL A 78 -1.86 -12.18 8.03
CA VAL A 78 -2.92 -11.87 9.00
C VAL A 78 -2.50 -10.73 9.93
N SER A 79 -1.24 -10.72 10.39
CA SER A 79 -0.72 -9.65 11.25
C SER A 79 -0.74 -8.30 10.54
N ASN A 80 -0.27 -8.25 9.30
CA ASN A 80 -0.31 -7.06 8.45
C ASN A 80 -1.74 -6.60 8.18
N MET A 81 -2.68 -7.53 8.01
CA MET A 81 -4.09 -7.24 7.75
C MET A 81 -4.75 -6.58 8.94
N LEU A 82 -4.48 -7.07 10.15
CA LEU A 82 -4.96 -6.45 11.38
C LEU A 82 -4.37 -5.06 11.58
N ILE A 83 -3.06 -4.89 11.40
CA ILE A 83 -2.39 -3.59 11.51
C ILE A 83 -2.98 -2.59 10.51
N SER A 84 -3.11 -2.99 9.25
CA SER A 84 -3.67 -2.15 8.18
C SER A 84 -5.12 -1.76 8.48
N GLY A 85 -5.96 -2.73 8.86
CA GLY A 85 -7.37 -2.48 9.14
C GLY A 85 -7.60 -1.58 10.36
N VAL A 86 -6.83 -1.77 11.44
CA VAL A 86 -6.89 -0.89 12.61
C VAL A 86 -6.41 0.52 12.24
N SER A 87 -5.27 0.63 11.54
CA SER A 87 -4.72 1.93 11.15
C SER A 87 -5.67 2.70 10.25
N GLU A 88 -6.26 2.04 9.25
CA GLU A 88 -7.24 2.64 8.35
C GLU A 88 -8.48 3.13 9.11
N ASN A 89 -9.02 2.33 10.02
CA ASN A 89 -10.13 2.77 10.85
C ASN A 89 -9.76 4.00 11.69
N VAL A 90 -8.56 4.03 12.29
CA VAL A 90 -8.09 5.22 13.01
C VAL A 90 -8.05 6.44 12.08
N TYR A 91 -7.51 6.31 10.87
CA TYR A 91 -7.47 7.41 9.90
C TYR A 91 -8.87 7.88 9.47
N LEU A 92 -9.81 6.94 9.26
CA LEU A 92 -11.20 7.25 8.93
C LEU A 92 -11.91 7.96 10.08
N ARG A 93 -11.70 7.54 11.33
CA ARG A 93 -12.32 8.17 12.51
C ARG A 93 -11.75 9.54 12.84
N LEU A 94 -10.46 9.74 12.60
CA LEU A 94 -9.81 11.06 12.71
C LEU A 94 -10.17 11.99 11.55
N GLY A 95 -10.84 11.49 10.50
CA GLY A 95 -11.14 12.24 9.30
C GLY A 95 -9.88 12.63 8.51
N ALA A 96 -8.82 11.83 8.59
CA ALA A 96 -7.58 12.06 7.86
C ALA A 96 -7.70 11.64 6.38
N ILE A 97 -8.47 10.59 6.13
CA ILE A 97 -8.75 10.02 4.81
C ILE A 97 -10.25 9.69 4.69
N ALA A 98 -10.73 9.56 3.46
CA ALA A 98 -12.07 9.08 3.16
C ALA A 98 -12.07 8.23 1.87
N ASN A 99 -12.89 7.19 1.83
CA ASN A 99 -13.05 6.34 0.63
C ASN A 99 -14.23 6.86 -0.21
N ILE A 100 -13.94 7.34 -1.42
CA ILE A 100 -14.91 8.11 -2.24
C ILE A 100 -16.02 7.20 -2.78
N SER A 101 -15.58 6.14 -3.47
CA SER A 101 -16.46 5.20 -4.17
C SER A 101 -15.99 3.76 -3.94
N PRO A 102 -15.96 3.27 -2.69
CA PRO A 102 -15.62 1.87 -2.43
C PRO A 102 -16.74 0.93 -2.92
N TYR A 103 -16.43 -0.34 -3.14
CA TYR A 103 -17.44 -1.32 -3.56
C TYR A 103 -18.45 -1.59 -2.42
N GLU A 104 -19.70 -1.20 -2.62
CA GLU A 104 -20.75 -1.15 -1.60
C GLU A 104 -20.97 -2.48 -0.86
N PRO A 105 -20.96 -3.67 -1.49
CA PRO A 105 -21.23 -4.93 -0.80
C PRO A 105 -20.11 -5.36 0.15
N LEU A 106 -18.89 -4.84 -0.04
CA LEU A 106 -17.71 -5.13 0.79
C LEU A 106 -17.26 -3.91 1.58
N THR A 107 -18.18 -3.01 1.89
CA THR A 107 -17.90 -1.77 2.62
C THR A 107 -18.77 -1.67 3.86
N LEU A 108 -18.13 -1.45 5.02
CA LEU A 108 -18.83 -1.14 6.26
C LEU A 108 -19.07 0.37 6.36
N TRP A 109 -20.23 0.76 6.91
CA TRP A 109 -20.65 2.17 7.00
C TRP A 109 -20.67 2.90 5.64
N ASP A 110 -21.03 2.18 4.57
CA ASP A 110 -21.23 2.79 3.25
C ASP A 110 -22.26 3.93 3.31
N GLY A 111 -22.11 4.93 2.44
CA GLY A 111 -22.89 6.16 2.48
C GLY A 111 -22.40 7.20 3.50
N THR A 112 -21.38 6.88 4.30
CA THR A 112 -20.81 7.82 5.29
C THR A 112 -19.37 8.19 4.97
N VAL A 113 -18.88 9.27 5.59
CA VAL A 113 -17.46 9.68 5.51
C VAL A 113 -16.50 8.65 6.11
N HIS A 114 -17.03 7.71 6.91
CA HIS A 114 -16.27 6.65 7.57
C HIS A 114 -16.41 5.30 6.84
N ALA A 115 -16.87 5.31 5.59
CA ALA A 115 -16.99 4.10 4.78
C ALA A 115 -15.64 3.35 4.74
N TRP A 116 -15.68 2.10 5.20
CA TRP A 116 -14.50 1.25 5.34
C TRP A 116 -14.60 0.01 4.44
N PRO A 117 -13.87 -0.01 3.30
CA PRO A 117 -13.79 -1.17 2.43
C PRO A 117 -12.99 -2.29 3.10
N VAL A 118 -13.66 -3.40 3.47
CA VAL A 118 -13.00 -4.50 4.21
C VAL A 118 -11.97 -5.25 3.37
N TYR A 119 -12.01 -5.09 2.05
CA TYR A 119 -11.01 -5.62 1.13
C TYR A 119 -9.69 -4.82 1.17
N ASN A 120 -9.71 -3.56 1.62
CA ASN A 120 -8.51 -2.72 1.63
C ASN A 120 -7.36 -3.26 2.52
N PRO A 121 -7.59 -3.68 3.78
CA PRO A 121 -6.54 -4.28 4.59
C PRO A 121 -6.00 -5.58 3.99
N VAL A 122 -6.83 -6.35 3.28
CA VAL A 122 -6.42 -7.57 2.57
C VAL A 122 -5.42 -7.22 1.46
N LEU A 123 -5.76 -6.25 0.60
CA LEU A 123 -4.92 -5.83 -0.52
C LEU A 123 -3.57 -5.25 -0.06
N PHE A 124 -3.57 -4.38 0.96
CA PHE A 124 -2.34 -3.88 1.55
C PHE A 124 -1.47 -5.02 2.10
N SER A 125 -2.08 -6.01 2.74
CA SER A 125 -1.36 -7.12 3.33
C SER A 125 -0.72 -8.03 2.30
N LEU A 126 -1.33 -8.19 1.12
CA LEU A 126 -0.70 -8.89 0.00
C LEU A 126 0.59 -8.18 -0.42
N ALA A 127 0.56 -6.86 -0.58
CA ALA A 127 1.73 -6.06 -0.94
C ALA A 127 2.81 -6.13 0.15
N TRP A 128 2.46 -5.87 1.42
CA TRP A 128 3.42 -5.89 2.54
C TRP A 128 4.03 -7.26 2.79
N THR A 129 3.26 -8.33 2.62
CA THR A 129 3.76 -9.71 2.78
C THR A 129 4.72 -10.08 1.64
N THR A 130 4.43 -9.65 0.41
CA THR A 130 5.34 -9.81 -0.74
C THR A 130 6.66 -9.08 -0.54
N LEU A 131 6.62 -7.83 -0.06
CA LEU A 131 7.82 -7.06 0.27
C LEU A 131 8.58 -7.64 1.47
N THR A 132 7.87 -8.23 2.43
CA THR A 132 8.49 -9.00 3.52
C THR A 132 9.24 -10.21 2.96
N ALA A 133 8.65 -10.95 2.03
CA ALA A 133 9.31 -12.09 1.38
C ALA A 133 10.57 -11.66 0.62
N LEU A 134 10.48 -10.58 -0.18
CA LEU A 134 11.61 -9.99 -0.89
C LEU A 134 12.79 -9.72 0.05
N ARG A 135 12.51 -9.14 1.22
CA ARG A 135 13.54 -8.80 2.22
C ARG A 135 14.02 -10.03 3.02
N TRP A 136 13.14 -10.97 3.33
CA TRP A 136 13.47 -12.12 4.18
C TRP A 136 14.30 -13.17 3.43
N TYR A 137 13.99 -13.43 2.16
CA TYR A 137 14.74 -14.36 1.29
C TYR A 137 16.02 -13.77 0.70
N ARG A 138 16.65 -12.79 1.36
CA ARG A 138 17.97 -12.31 0.95
C ARG A 138 19.00 -13.42 1.13
N ASP A 139 19.92 -13.52 0.19
CA ASP A 139 21.01 -14.49 0.27
C ASP A 139 22.10 -14.09 1.27
N LYS A 140 23.16 -14.90 1.35
CA LYS A 140 24.32 -14.68 2.23
C LYS A 140 25.04 -13.36 1.96
N ASP A 141 24.92 -12.83 0.74
CA ASP A 141 25.54 -11.58 0.31
C ASP A 141 24.57 -10.39 0.52
N GLY A 142 23.40 -10.65 1.10
CA GLY A 142 22.37 -9.66 1.41
C GLY A 142 21.57 -9.20 0.19
N LEU A 143 21.60 -9.96 -0.91
CA LEU A 143 20.89 -9.67 -2.14
C LEU A 143 19.53 -10.39 -2.18
N SER A 144 18.48 -9.64 -2.51
CA SER A 144 17.16 -10.19 -2.83
C SER A 144 17.10 -10.71 -4.26
N PHE A 145 16.11 -11.55 -4.59
CA PHE A 145 16.05 -12.19 -5.91
C PHE A 145 16.01 -11.21 -7.10
N VAL A 146 15.54 -9.98 -6.90
CA VAL A 146 15.46 -8.94 -7.95
C VAL A 146 16.81 -8.28 -8.26
N GLU A 147 17.77 -8.37 -7.35
CA GLU A 147 19.09 -7.75 -7.46
C GLU A 147 20.24 -8.79 -7.51
N ARG A 148 19.93 -10.09 -7.40
CA ARG A 148 20.91 -11.19 -7.44
C ARG A 148 21.69 -11.31 -8.75
N GLY A 149 21.21 -10.73 -9.84
CA GLY A 149 21.93 -10.67 -11.12
C GLY A 149 23.08 -9.66 -11.15
N LEU A 150 23.21 -8.78 -10.16
CA LEU A 150 24.18 -7.70 -10.15
C LEU A 150 25.66 -8.13 -10.32
N PRO A 151 26.13 -9.24 -9.72
CA PRO A 151 27.51 -9.69 -9.91
C PRO A 151 27.85 -10.03 -11.37
N LEU A 152 26.86 -10.38 -12.19
CA LEU A 152 27.04 -10.70 -13.62
C LEU A 152 27.27 -9.45 -14.48
N VAL A 153 26.92 -8.26 -13.98
CA VAL A 153 26.96 -7.00 -14.74
C VAL A 153 28.33 -6.30 -14.63
N GLY A 154 29.29 -6.85 -13.86
CA GLY A 154 30.66 -6.34 -13.80
C GLY A 154 30.80 -4.88 -13.29
N THR A 155 29.81 -4.39 -12.54
CA THR A 155 29.72 -2.97 -12.17
C THR A 155 30.66 -2.59 -11.02
N GLN A 156 31.25 -1.38 -11.10
CA GLN A 156 31.99 -0.77 -9.98
C GLN A 156 31.06 -0.54 -8.76
N ARG A 157 31.63 -0.44 -7.55
CA ARG A 157 30.87 -0.40 -6.27
C ARG A 157 29.75 0.66 -6.19
N ARG A 158 29.91 1.84 -6.80
CA ARG A 158 28.91 2.93 -6.75
C ARG A 158 27.71 2.72 -7.69
N PRO A 159 27.89 2.43 -9.01
CA PRO A 159 26.76 2.11 -9.88
C PRO A 159 26.00 0.87 -9.41
N ALA A 160 26.67 -0.08 -8.73
CA ALA A 160 26.03 -1.24 -8.14
C ALA A 160 24.91 -0.90 -7.14
N THR A 161 25.10 0.05 -6.22
CA THR A 161 24.06 0.44 -5.23
C THR A 161 22.84 1.09 -5.88
N PHE A 162 23.06 1.93 -6.90
CA PHE A 162 21.96 2.60 -7.60
C PHE A 162 21.13 1.60 -8.41
N VAL A 163 21.77 0.67 -9.12
CA VAL A 163 21.07 -0.40 -9.85
C VAL A 163 20.26 -1.29 -8.90
N ARG A 164 20.81 -1.64 -7.73
CA ARG A 164 20.07 -2.36 -6.69
C ARG A 164 18.83 -1.61 -6.22
N PHE A 165 18.98 -0.32 -5.94
CA PHE A 165 17.86 0.53 -5.55
C PHE A 165 16.78 0.54 -6.63
N LEU A 166 17.15 0.76 -7.89
CA LEU A 166 16.19 0.76 -9.01
C LEU A 166 15.47 -0.59 -9.16
N ALA A 167 16.17 -1.72 -9.00
CA ALA A 167 15.56 -3.04 -9.07
C ALA A 167 14.54 -3.27 -7.95
N ILE A 168 14.88 -2.92 -6.71
CA ILE A 168 13.96 -3.02 -5.56
C ILE A 168 12.79 -2.06 -5.73
N PHE A 169 13.05 -0.83 -6.16
CA PHE A 169 12.04 0.20 -6.41
C PHE A 169 11.05 -0.27 -7.48
N ALA A 170 11.53 -0.70 -8.65
CA ALA A 170 10.68 -1.20 -9.73
C ALA A 170 9.84 -2.41 -9.28
N PHE A 171 10.42 -3.35 -8.54
CA PHE A 171 9.68 -4.48 -7.99
C PHE A 171 8.60 -4.04 -7.00
N ALA A 172 8.90 -3.09 -6.11
CA ALA A 172 7.94 -2.58 -5.14
C ALA A 172 6.77 -1.86 -5.83
N GLU A 173 7.05 -1.05 -6.86
CA GLU A 173 6.02 -0.38 -7.66
C GLU A 173 5.12 -1.39 -8.38
N VAL A 174 5.70 -2.37 -9.08
CA VAL A 174 4.93 -3.42 -9.76
C VAL A 174 4.08 -4.22 -8.78
N THR A 175 4.66 -4.58 -7.62
CA THR A 175 3.94 -5.29 -6.55
C THR A 175 2.73 -4.49 -6.08
N TYR A 176 2.91 -3.19 -5.86
CA TYR A 176 1.85 -2.33 -5.35
C TYR A 176 0.78 -2.04 -6.41
N ILE A 177 1.19 -1.84 -7.67
CA ILE A 177 0.26 -1.71 -8.79
C ILE A 177 -0.62 -2.96 -8.91
N LEU A 178 -0.01 -4.14 -8.97
CA LEU A 178 -0.73 -5.39 -9.24
C LEU A 178 -1.56 -5.88 -8.05
N LEU A 179 -1.04 -5.77 -6.83
CA LEU A 179 -1.69 -6.34 -5.64
C LEU A 179 -2.61 -5.35 -4.92
N TYR A 180 -2.44 -4.04 -5.14
CA TYR A 180 -3.24 -3.01 -4.49
C TYR A 180 -4.02 -2.16 -5.48
N PHE A 181 -3.34 -1.37 -6.33
CA PHE A 181 -4.03 -0.35 -7.13
C PHE A 181 -5.00 -0.95 -8.14
N VAL A 182 -4.57 -1.95 -8.92
CA VAL A 182 -5.43 -2.61 -9.91
C VAL A 182 -6.67 -3.23 -9.24
N PRO A 183 -6.54 -4.15 -8.26
CA PRO A 183 -7.72 -4.77 -7.65
C PRO A 183 -8.61 -3.75 -6.92
N PHE A 184 -8.04 -2.76 -6.24
CA PHE A 184 -8.84 -1.72 -5.59
C PHE A 184 -9.68 -0.94 -6.62
N ASN A 185 -9.09 -0.52 -7.73
CA ASN A 185 -9.82 0.20 -8.78
C ASN A 185 -10.85 -0.68 -9.49
N ILE A 186 -10.60 -1.98 -9.62
CA ILE A 186 -11.60 -2.95 -10.12
C ILE A 186 -12.82 -2.98 -9.19
N PHE A 187 -12.60 -3.10 -7.87
CA PHE A 187 -13.70 -3.03 -6.90
C PHE A 187 -14.44 -1.70 -6.97
N ALA A 188 -13.72 -0.57 -7.01
CA ALA A 188 -14.34 0.75 -7.14
C ALA A 188 -15.19 0.87 -8.41
N ALA A 189 -14.72 0.31 -9.54
CA ALA A 189 -15.46 0.30 -10.81
C ALA A 189 -16.69 -0.61 -10.81
N MET A 190 -16.77 -1.59 -9.90
CA MET A 190 -17.95 -2.45 -9.72
C MET A 190 -19.06 -1.77 -8.91
N ARG A 191 -18.81 -0.59 -8.33
CA ARG A 191 -19.80 0.14 -7.53
C ARG A 191 -21.01 0.53 -8.39
N THR A 192 -22.21 0.22 -7.92
CA THR A 192 -23.47 0.62 -8.58
C THR A 192 -24.21 1.73 -7.83
N ALA A 193 -23.93 1.89 -6.54
CA ALA A 193 -24.48 2.97 -5.73
C ALA A 193 -23.84 4.33 -6.08
N PRO A 194 -24.55 5.46 -5.89
CA PRO A 194 -23.96 6.78 -5.98
C PRO A 194 -22.73 6.94 -5.08
N PRO A 195 -21.77 7.83 -5.41
CA PRO A 195 -20.64 8.14 -4.52
C PRO A 195 -21.10 8.61 -3.15
N ASN A 196 -20.26 8.40 -2.14
CA ASN A 196 -20.54 8.87 -0.79
C ASN A 196 -20.57 10.41 -0.75
N VAL A 197 -21.42 10.99 0.10
CA VAL A 197 -21.48 12.46 0.27
C VAL A 197 -20.41 12.89 1.26
N PHE A 198 -19.59 13.86 0.86
CA PHE A 198 -18.47 14.34 1.66
C PHE A 198 -18.63 15.80 2.11
N PRO A 199 -18.19 16.13 3.33
CA PRO A 199 -17.99 17.51 3.75
C PRO A 199 -17.00 18.26 2.85
N SER A 200 -17.08 19.58 2.83
CA SER A 200 -16.25 20.45 1.98
C SER A 200 -14.73 20.30 2.20
N TYR A 201 -14.30 19.82 3.38
CA TYR A 201 -12.89 19.56 3.67
C TYR A 201 -12.37 18.24 3.08
N PHE A 202 -13.22 17.46 2.41
CA PHE A 202 -12.81 16.37 1.51
C PHE A 202 -13.21 16.78 0.08
N PRO A 203 -12.33 17.50 -0.64
CA PRO A 203 -12.68 18.09 -1.94
C PRO A 203 -12.89 16.99 -2.98
N VAL A 204 -14.11 16.64 -3.32
CA VAL A 204 -14.40 15.67 -4.38
C VAL A 204 -14.80 16.40 -5.67
N PRO A 205 -14.49 15.84 -6.85
CA PRO A 205 -15.04 16.30 -8.12
C PRO A 205 -16.57 16.25 -8.19
#